data_AF-A0A0M2DRJ3-F1
#
_entry.id   AF-A0A0M2DRJ3-F1
#
_cell.length_a   1.000
_cell.length_b   1.000
_cell.length_c   1.000
_cell.angle_alpha   90.00
_cell.angle_beta   90.00
_cell.angle_gamma   90.00
#
_symmetry.space_group_name_H-M   'P 1'
#
loop_
_entity.id
_entity.type
_entity.pdbx_description
1 polymer ?
#
loop_
_entity_poly.entity_id
_entity_poly.type
_entity_poly.pdbx_seq_one_letter_code
_entity_poly.pdbx_strand_id
1 'polypeptide(L)'
;MADSVVVTCSIEHIDFDNFPMDINQSTDENGVIGKRSSSTTKFKSPLTGAISEITPFCKEENGIYKVKAYKVSLNVPASVVSFNGLLLNDVYHSCLFVLFFLQLWFLQRGVPAEVVKQISLKHVKIESIDLTYLVNKKVWEFANDGIKQIAQRGSALFNGDVIKQNKRVAAVNYWESDGNSYTKIRKGNKTDLIAYVKSGKTKKGFCELPNDVAEQIFAITKKHVRFEVQLKKSWFTTADANFGAAEGSDPPTSWSSPLSWKGKAGEAMYAQVFDEARELLRLNEKFNQRRHRSDFMETLSDEHRNILEHHYVGTPFNDLPFKSEDPKYRSKVKRAIQIRCGVDLYMTWEEQQAMPTLDWLLYPGMFKLKKSQKHLEPYAFIRPTIKQKLQAMKVLLLNFATQQKLGLDQELDLDHESDLSETGGTEHGAPFPKESDKQEAGETADGTSGDLTAGM
;
A
#
# COMPACT_ATOMS: atom_id res chain seq x y z
N MET A 1 0.18 -8.86 1.42
CA MET A 1 -0.63 -7.96 2.24
C MET A 1 0.06 -6.72 1.92
N ALA A 2 -0.47 -6.07 0.91
CA ALA A 2 -0.01 -4.77 0.53
C ALA A 2 -0.78 -3.85 1.49
N ASP A 3 -0.13 -3.31 2.53
CA ASP A 3 -0.76 -2.37 3.47
C ASP A 3 -1.41 -1.24 2.69
N SER A 4 -0.72 -0.80 1.64
CA SER A 4 -1.30 -0.17 0.46
C SER A 4 -0.95 -0.96 -0.80
N VAL A 5 -1.87 -0.98 -1.77
CA VAL A 5 -1.64 -1.42 -3.14
C VAL A 5 -1.94 -0.25 -4.08
N VAL A 6 -1.07 -0.05 -5.06
CA VAL A 6 -1.32 0.84 -6.19
C VAL A 6 -1.27 0.01 -7.45
N VAL A 7 -2.32 0.10 -8.25
CA VAL A 7 -2.40 -0.58 -9.53
C VAL A 7 -2.81 0.39 -10.63
N THR A 8 -2.45 0.06 -11.86
CA THR A 8 -3.00 0.67 -13.07
C THR A 8 -3.93 -0.35 -13.71
N CYS A 9 -5.18 0.04 -13.95
CA CYS A 9 -6.16 -0.76 -14.69
C CYS A 9 -6.35 -0.15 -16.08
N SER A 10 -5.86 -0.82 -17.12
CA SER A 10 -6.08 -0.39 -18.50
C SER A 10 -7.53 -0.65 -18.91
N ILE A 11 -8.07 0.27 -19.71
CA ILE A 11 -9.40 0.19 -20.33
C ILE A 11 -9.33 0.38 -21.84
N GLU A 12 -8.13 0.48 -22.43
CA GLU A 12 -7.94 0.75 -23.87
C GLU A 12 -8.50 -0.36 -24.77
N HIS A 13 -8.69 -1.56 -24.22
CA HIS A 13 -9.27 -2.70 -24.92
C HIS A 13 -10.81 -2.64 -24.99
N ILE A 14 -11.45 -1.65 -24.37
CA ILE A 14 -12.90 -1.51 -24.30
C ILE A 14 -13.34 -0.39 -25.22
N ASP A 15 -14.25 -0.71 -26.13
CA ASP A 15 -14.88 0.27 -27.02
C ASP A 15 -16.00 1.01 -26.28
N PHE A 16 -15.61 2.02 -25.50
CA PHE A 16 -16.51 2.91 -24.77
C PHE A 16 -15.83 4.26 -24.52
N ASP A 17 -16.41 5.35 -25.01
CA ASP A 17 -15.78 6.68 -24.96
C ASP A 17 -16.13 7.48 -23.69
N ASN A 18 -17.22 7.15 -22.99
CA ASN A 18 -17.77 7.95 -21.88
C ASN A 18 -17.26 7.52 -20.50
N PHE A 19 -15.98 7.17 -20.40
CA PHE A 19 -15.38 6.79 -19.12
C PHE A 19 -15.27 8.00 -18.15
N PRO A 20 -15.68 7.86 -16.87
CA PRO A 20 -15.70 8.97 -15.92
C PRO A 20 -14.33 9.61 -15.70
N MET A 21 -14.25 10.92 -15.89
CA MET A 21 -13.04 11.70 -15.65
C MET A 21 -13.41 13.08 -15.10
N ASP A 22 -12.77 13.46 -14.00
CA ASP A 22 -12.80 14.83 -13.49
C ASP A 22 -11.56 15.55 -14.06
N ILE A 23 -11.74 16.71 -14.71
CA ILE A 23 -10.64 17.49 -15.32
C ILE A 23 -10.42 18.78 -14.55
N ASN A 24 -9.16 19.04 -14.17
CA ASN A 24 -8.70 20.38 -13.80
C ASN A 24 -8.12 21.07 -15.03
N GLN A 25 -8.74 22.19 -15.41
CA GLN A 25 -8.35 23.02 -16.54
C GLN A 25 -8.21 24.47 -16.08
N SER A 26 -7.09 25.10 -16.45
CA SER A 26 -6.93 26.55 -16.37
C SER A 26 -6.92 27.13 -17.79
N THR A 27 -7.72 28.14 -18.03
CA THR A 27 -7.67 28.95 -19.25
C THR A 27 -6.91 30.24 -18.97
N ASP A 28 -6.14 30.71 -19.94
CA ASP A 28 -5.56 32.04 -19.88
C ASP A 28 -6.62 33.13 -20.16
N GLU A 29 -6.18 34.38 -20.11
CA GLU A 29 -7.01 35.58 -20.35
C GLU A 29 -7.65 35.63 -21.75
N ASN A 30 -7.15 34.83 -22.71
CA ASN A 30 -7.68 34.72 -24.07
C ASN A 30 -8.56 33.47 -24.26
N GLY A 31 -8.85 32.73 -23.18
CA GLY A 31 -9.63 31.49 -23.23
C GLY A 31 -8.85 30.29 -23.75
N VAL A 32 -7.53 30.40 -23.96
CA VAL A 32 -6.68 29.29 -24.39
C VAL A 32 -6.44 28.36 -23.20
N ILE A 33 -6.67 27.07 -23.41
CA ILE A 33 -6.43 26.03 -22.41
C ILE A 33 -4.92 25.93 -22.18
N GLY A 34 -4.44 26.39 -21.02
CA GLY A 34 -3.02 26.36 -20.68
C GLY A 34 -2.56 24.97 -20.23
N LYS A 35 -3.11 24.47 -19.11
CA LYS A 35 -2.77 23.16 -18.55
C LYS A 35 -4.05 22.39 -18.24
N ARG A 36 -4.16 21.20 -18.85
CA ARG A 36 -5.21 20.23 -18.58
C ARG A 36 -4.61 19.05 -17.83
N SER A 37 -5.25 18.64 -16.74
CA SER A 37 -4.83 17.46 -15.99
C SER A 37 -6.03 16.74 -15.40
N SER A 38 -5.95 15.42 -15.38
CA SER A 38 -6.91 14.56 -14.68
C SER A 38 -6.83 14.76 -13.18
N SER A 39 -7.97 14.90 -12.53
CA SER A 39 -8.10 15.02 -11.08
C SER A 39 -8.18 13.64 -10.41
N THR A 40 -7.65 13.55 -9.19
CA THR A 40 -7.82 12.36 -8.37
C THR A 40 -9.14 12.45 -7.60
N THR A 41 -9.99 11.45 -7.76
CA THR A 41 -11.27 11.34 -7.07
C THR A 41 -11.12 10.46 -5.85
N LYS A 42 -11.76 10.85 -4.74
CA LYS A 42 -11.84 10.04 -3.52
C LYS A 42 -13.04 9.09 -3.59
N PHE A 43 -12.81 7.82 -3.29
CA PHE A 43 -13.83 6.78 -3.21
C PHE A 43 -13.88 6.22 -1.80
N LYS A 44 -15.07 6.12 -1.20
CA LYS A 44 -15.26 5.48 0.11
C LYS A 44 -15.59 4.01 -0.08
N SER A 45 -14.88 3.13 0.61
CA SER A 45 -15.20 1.71 0.61
C SER A 45 -16.65 1.49 1.08
N PRO A 46 -17.48 0.73 0.35
CA PRO A 46 -18.83 0.38 0.79
C PRO A 46 -18.83 -0.59 1.98
N LEU A 47 -17.69 -1.23 2.28
CA LEU A 47 -17.58 -2.22 3.36
C LEU A 47 -17.24 -1.59 4.70
N THR A 48 -16.52 -0.47 4.69
CA THR A 48 -15.93 0.12 5.90
C THR A 48 -15.96 1.65 5.90
N GLY A 49 -16.11 2.32 4.76
CA GLY A 49 -16.00 3.78 4.66
C GLY A 49 -14.58 4.30 4.48
N ALA A 50 -13.56 3.44 4.51
CA ALA A 50 -12.17 3.86 4.30
C ALA A 50 -12.00 4.53 2.92
N ILE A 51 -11.24 5.63 2.88
CA ILE A 51 -11.05 6.43 1.66
C ILE A 51 -9.93 5.83 0.81
N SER A 52 -10.20 5.75 -0.49
CA SER A 52 -9.32 5.29 -1.54
C SER A 52 -9.23 6.35 -2.63
N GLU A 53 -8.23 6.27 -3.49
CA GLU A 53 -8.01 7.25 -4.55
C GLU A 53 -8.06 6.58 -5.93
N ILE A 54 -8.78 7.20 -6.84
CA ILE A 54 -8.89 6.80 -8.24
C ILE A 54 -8.42 8.00 -9.08
N THR A 55 -7.43 7.77 -9.94
CA THR A 55 -6.89 8.80 -10.83
C THR A 55 -6.99 8.31 -12.28
N PRO A 56 -7.77 8.96 -13.16
CA PRO A 56 -7.78 8.61 -14.57
C PRO A 56 -6.45 9.00 -15.21
N PHE A 57 -5.90 8.14 -16.06
CA PHE A 57 -4.79 8.44 -16.94
C PHE A 57 -5.33 8.74 -18.32
N CYS A 58 -5.09 9.96 -18.78
CA CYS A 58 -5.69 10.46 -19.99
C CYS A 58 -4.61 10.81 -21.00
N LYS A 59 -4.94 10.63 -22.28
CA LYS A 59 -4.07 10.98 -23.39
C LYS A 59 -4.87 11.79 -24.39
N GLU A 60 -4.26 12.86 -24.88
CA GLU A 60 -4.85 13.66 -25.95
C GLU A 60 -4.63 12.97 -27.29
N GLU A 61 -5.73 12.74 -28.01
CA GLU A 61 -5.74 12.13 -29.34
C GLU A 61 -6.69 12.96 -30.21
N ASN A 62 -6.17 13.56 -31.29
CA ASN A 62 -6.92 14.43 -32.20
C ASN A 62 -7.66 15.59 -31.48
N GLY A 63 -7.04 16.18 -30.46
CA GLY A 63 -7.64 17.26 -29.65
C GLY A 63 -8.67 16.80 -28.61
N ILE A 64 -8.93 15.50 -28.51
CA ILE A 64 -9.85 14.91 -27.53
C ILE A 64 -9.06 14.21 -26.43
N TYR A 65 -9.39 14.52 -25.17
CA TYR A 65 -8.80 13.86 -24.01
C TYR A 65 -9.52 12.53 -23.75
N LYS A 66 -8.88 11.41 -24.08
CA LYS A 66 -9.41 10.07 -23.86
C LYS A 66 -8.78 9.41 -22.63
N VAL A 67 -9.59 8.74 -21.82
CA VAL A 67 -9.10 7.95 -20.68
C VAL A 67 -8.55 6.61 -21.21
N LYS A 68 -7.32 6.28 -20.82
CA LYS A 68 -6.63 5.04 -21.23
C LYS A 68 -6.54 4.02 -20.10
N ALA A 69 -6.45 4.51 -18.88
CA ALA A 69 -6.35 3.66 -17.70
C ALA A 69 -6.80 4.39 -16.45
N TYR A 70 -6.95 3.65 -15.35
CA TYR A 70 -7.17 4.22 -14.03
C TYR A 70 -6.08 3.74 -13.08
N LYS A 71 -5.42 4.69 -12.43
CA LYS A 71 -4.64 4.42 -11.22
C LYS A 71 -5.60 4.24 -10.07
N VAL A 72 -5.45 3.17 -9.31
CA VAL A 72 -6.20 2.99 -8.06
C VAL A 72 -5.23 2.75 -6.93
N SER A 73 -5.34 3.56 -5.87
CA SER A 73 -4.54 3.49 -4.65
C SER A 73 -5.43 3.17 -3.46
N LEU A 74 -5.13 2.08 -2.76
CA LEU A 74 -6.01 1.50 -1.75
C LEU A 74 -5.23 0.94 -0.57
N ASN A 75 -5.62 1.28 0.67
CA ASN A 75 -5.28 0.49 1.84
C ASN A 75 -6.29 -0.65 2.00
N VAL A 76 -5.96 -1.84 1.48
CA VAL A 76 -6.95 -2.92 1.35
C VAL A 76 -7.48 -3.39 2.71
N PRO A 77 -6.66 -3.65 3.74
CA PRO A 77 -7.19 -4.07 5.04
C PRO A 77 -8.12 -3.03 5.66
N ALA A 78 -7.76 -1.73 5.61
CA ALA A 78 -8.63 -0.67 6.11
C ALA A 78 -9.96 -0.62 5.34
N SER A 79 -9.93 -0.81 4.01
CA SER A 79 -11.12 -0.82 3.17
C SER A 79 -11.98 -2.08 3.27
N VAL A 80 -11.47 -3.18 3.84
CA VAL A 80 -12.19 -4.46 3.88
C VAL A 80 -12.62 -4.86 5.29
N VAL A 81 -11.78 -4.60 6.30
CA VAL A 81 -12.01 -4.99 7.71
C VAL A 81 -11.80 -3.84 8.71
N SER A 82 -11.74 -2.60 8.22
CA SER A 82 -11.62 -1.37 9.01
C SER A 82 -10.31 -1.20 9.79
N PHE A 83 -9.36 -2.12 9.62
CA PHE A 83 -8.11 -2.12 10.38
C PHE A 83 -7.02 -2.92 9.69
N ASN A 84 -5.78 -2.44 9.78
CA ASN A 84 -4.61 -3.06 9.15
C ASN A 84 -3.59 -3.57 10.18
N GLY A 85 -3.99 -4.02 11.37
CA GLY A 85 -3.05 -4.57 12.36
C GLY A 85 -2.94 -6.09 12.38
N LEU A 86 -4.03 -6.82 12.13
CA LEU A 86 -4.06 -8.29 12.07
C LEU A 86 -4.31 -8.73 10.65
N LEU A 87 -3.31 -9.30 10.01
CA LEU A 87 -3.34 -9.46 8.55
C LEU A 87 -2.36 -10.51 8.05
N LEU A 88 -2.66 -11.10 6.90
CA LEU A 88 -1.75 -11.96 6.14
C LEU A 88 -1.52 -11.43 4.74
N ASN A 89 -0.46 -11.93 4.11
CA ASN A 89 -0.11 -11.52 2.77
C ASN A 89 -0.98 -12.16 1.66
N ASP A 90 -1.85 -11.36 1.00
CA ASP A 90 -2.68 -11.85 -0.12
C ASP A 90 -2.87 -10.81 -1.27
N VAL A 91 -1.84 -10.61 -2.08
CA VAL A 91 -1.81 -9.63 -3.18
C VAL A 91 -2.89 -9.91 -4.24
N TYR A 92 -3.09 -11.18 -4.62
CA TYR A 92 -4.11 -11.54 -5.61
C TYR A 92 -5.51 -11.08 -5.19
N HIS A 93 -5.94 -11.42 -3.97
CA HIS A 93 -7.26 -10.99 -3.48
C HIS A 93 -7.30 -9.49 -3.17
N SER A 94 -6.19 -8.88 -2.77
CA SER A 94 -6.10 -7.41 -2.66
C SER A 94 -6.39 -6.73 -4.00
N CYS A 95 -5.80 -7.21 -5.10
CA CYS A 95 -6.09 -6.68 -6.44
C CYS A 95 -7.53 -6.96 -6.91
N LEU A 96 -8.15 -8.08 -6.49
CA LEU A 96 -9.58 -8.31 -6.74
C LEU A 96 -10.47 -7.27 -6.04
N PHE A 97 -10.16 -6.91 -4.79
CA PHE A 97 -10.90 -5.83 -4.11
C PHE A 97 -10.73 -4.50 -4.82
N VAL A 98 -9.51 -4.17 -5.28
CA VAL A 98 -9.27 -2.96 -6.08
C VAL A 98 -10.13 -2.96 -7.34
N LEU A 99 -10.14 -4.07 -8.08
CA LEU A 99 -10.97 -4.22 -9.28
C LEU A 99 -12.45 -4.03 -8.95
N PHE A 100 -12.97 -4.69 -7.92
CA PHE A 100 -14.37 -4.60 -7.55
C PHE A 100 -14.77 -3.21 -7.06
N PHE A 101 -13.90 -2.50 -6.34
CA PHE A 101 -14.16 -1.11 -5.96
C PHE A 101 -14.16 -0.18 -7.16
N LEU A 102 -13.26 -0.36 -8.12
CA LEU A 102 -13.25 0.40 -9.37
C LEU A 102 -14.51 0.13 -10.20
N GLN A 103 -14.91 -1.14 -10.35
CA GLN A 103 -16.14 -1.53 -11.04
C GLN A 103 -17.38 -0.93 -10.39
N LEU A 104 -17.46 -0.95 -9.05
CA LEU A 104 -18.57 -0.33 -8.33
C LEU A 104 -18.60 1.17 -8.56
N TRP A 105 -17.44 1.83 -8.51
CA TRP A 105 -17.34 3.26 -8.77
C TRP A 105 -17.79 3.62 -10.20
N PHE A 106 -17.47 2.80 -11.20
CA PHE A 106 -17.98 2.98 -12.56
C PHE A 106 -19.49 2.84 -12.65
N LEU A 107 -20.08 1.81 -12.04
CA LEU A 107 -21.54 1.63 -12.00
C LEU A 107 -22.22 2.84 -11.33
N GLN A 108 -21.66 3.34 -10.23
CA GLN A 108 -22.15 4.54 -9.54
C GLN A 108 -22.06 5.82 -10.36
N ARG A 109 -21.16 5.86 -11.36
CA ARG A 109 -20.99 6.97 -12.30
C ARG A 109 -21.73 6.74 -13.62
N GLY A 110 -22.63 5.76 -13.68
CA GLY A 110 -23.50 5.51 -14.83
C GLY A 110 -22.86 4.72 -15.97
N VAL A 111 -21.65 4.17 -15.81
CA VAL A 111 -21.06 3.30 -16.83
C VAL A 111 -21.91 2.03 -16.95
N PRO A 112 -22.33 1.61 -18.16
CA PRO A 112 -23.16 0.42 -18.32
C PRO A 112 -22.51 -0.86 -17.79
N ALA A 113 -23.28 -1.71 -17.12
CA ALA A 113 -22.80 -2.98 -16.59
C ALA A 113 -22.10 -3.87 -17.65
N GLU A 114 -22.57 -3.84 -18.89
CA GLU A 114 -22.01 -4.57 -20.03
C GLU A 114 -20.60 -4.08 -20.44
N VAL A 115 -20.27 -2.83 -20.13
CA VAL A 115 -18.93 -2.26 -20.29
C VAL A 115 -18.06 -2.63 -19.09
N VAL A 116 -18.59 -2.46 -17.87
CA VAL A 116 -17.88 -2.74 -16.61
C VAL A 116 -17.42 -4.20 -16.51
N LYS A 117 -18.22 -5.16 -16.99
CA LYS A 117 -17.88 -6.59 -16.98
C LYS A 117 -16.64 -6.96 -17.83
N GLN A 118 -16.25 -6.10 -18.78
CA GLN A 118 -15.07 -6.31 -19.64
C GLN A 118 -13.76 -5.97 -18.91
N ILE A 119 -13.84 -5.28 -17.77
CA ILE A 119 -12.69 -4.94 -16.94
C ILE A 119 -12.36 -6.15 -16.07
N SER A 120 -11.14 -6.67 -16.21
CA SER A 120 -10.69 -7.85 -15.48
C SER A 120 -9.24 -7.72 -15.02
N LEU A 121 -8.80 -8.62 -14.13
CA LEU A 121 -7.41 -8.64 -13.65
C LEU A 121 -6.37 -8.80 -14.76
N LYS A 122 -6.74 -9.28 -15.95
CA LYS A 122 -5.83 -9.38 -17.11
C LYS A 122 -5.30 -8.01 -17.55
N HIS A 123 -6.04 -6.95 -17.27
CA HIS A 123 -5.71 -5.57 -17.65
C HIS A 123 -5.19 -4.75 -16.47
N VAL A 124 -4.92 -5.40 -15.33
CA VAL A 124 -4.41 -4.77 -14.11
C VAL A 124 -2.91 -5.03 -14.01
N LYS A 125 -2.15 -3.95 -13.82
CA LYS A 125 -0.72 -3.98 -13.54
C LYS A 125 -0.43 -3.36 -12.18
N ILE A 126 0.35 -4.06 -11.37
CA ILE A 126 0.78 -3.59 -10.06
C ILE A 126 1.88 -2.54 -10.26
N GLU A 127 1.71 -1.39 -9.62
CA GLU A 127 2.66 -0.27 -9.62
C GLU A 127 3.42 -0.19 -8.30
N SER A 128 2.78 -0.47 -7.17
CA SER A 128 3.45 -0.61 -5.89
C SER A 128 2.65 -1.46 -4.91
N ILE A 129 3.34 -2.15 -3.98
CA ILE A 129 2.73 -2.88 -2.87
C ILE A 129 3.55 -2.77 -1.60
N ASP A 130 2.87 -2.69 -0.45
CA ASP A 130 3.53 -2.67 0.86
C ASP A 130 3.42 -4.02 1.57
N LEU A 131 4.31 -4.97 1.28
CA LEU A 131 4.26 -6.30 1.90
C LEU A 131 4.58 -6.26 3.39
N THR A 132 3.62 -6.58 4.25
CA THR A 132 3.79 -6.54 5.71
C THR A 132 3.93 -7.92 6.32
N TYR A 133 4.99 -8.09 7.10
CA TYR A 133 5.32 -9.31 7.82
C TYR A 133 5.20 -9.05 9.33
N LEU A 134 4.41 -9.89 10.01
CA LEU A 134 4.17 -9.77 11.46
C LEU A 134 5.12 -10.70 12.22
N VAL A 135 6.26 -10.16 12.67
CA VAL A 135 7.28 -10.93 13.39
C VAL A 135 6.99 -10.89 14.88
N ASN A 136 6.56 -12.01 15.46
CA ASN A 136 6.15 -12.10 16.85
C ASN A 136 7.35 -12.06 17.81
N LYS A 137 7.38 -11.05 18.69
CA LYS A 137 8.37 -10.87 19.75
C LYS A 137 7.84 -11.18 21.15
N LYS A 138 6.61 -11.70 21.23
CA LYS A 138 5.85 -12.09 22.45
C LYS A 138 5.46 -10.93 23.38
N VAL A 139 6.29 -9.90 23.46
CA VAL A 139 6.21 -8.77 24.40
C VAL A 139 6.52 -7.46 23.67
N TRP A 140 5.93 -6.35 24.13
CA TRP A 140 5.96 -5.05 23.43
C TRP A 140 7.36 -4.42 23.44
N GLU A 141 8.04 -4.49 24.58
CA GLU A 141 9.39 -4.01 24.79
C GLU A 141 10.38 -4.69 23.83
N PHE A 142 10.26 -6.01 23.65
CA PHE A 142 11.10 -6.77 22.71
C PHE A 142 10.77 -6.48 21.23
N ALA A 143 9.55 -6.03 20.93
CA ALA A 143 9.20 -5.57 19.60
C ALA A 143 9.87 -4.21 19.29
N ASN A 144 9.78 -3.25 20.21
CA ASN A 144 10.47 -1.95 20.08
C ASN A 144 11.99 -2.10 20.01
N ASP A 145 12.58 -2.94 20.88
CA ASP A 145 14.01 -3.23 20.82
C ASP A 145 14.40 -3.84 19.46
N GLY A 146 13.58 -4.74 18.91
CA GLY A 146 13.79 -5.26 17.55
C GLY A 146 13.82 -4.18 16.46
N ILE A 147 12.96 -3.16 16.56
CA ILE A 147 12.94 -2.04 15.60
C ILE A 147 14.19 -1.18 15.75
N LYS A 148 14.63 -0.92 16.99
CA LYS A 148 15.89 -0.23 17.26
C LYS A 148 17.09 -0.99 16.68
N GLN A 149 17.13 -2.31 16.83
CA GLN A 149 18.19 -3.14 16.24
C GLN A 149 18.19 -3.07 14.70
N ILE A 150 17.01 -3.07 14.06
CA ILE A 150 16.90 -2.87 12.59
C ILE A 150 17.47 -1.50 12.20
N ALA A 151 17.11 -0.44 12.93
CA ALA A 151 17.59 0.92 12.67
C ALA A 151 19.12 1.05 12.84
N GLN A 152 19.66 0.47 13.90
CA GLN A 152 21.11 0.43 14.17
C GLN A 152 21.85 -0.27 13.04
N ARG A 153 21.39 -1.47 12.66
CA ARG A 153 22.00 -2.22 11.57
C ARG A 153 21.91 -1.48 10.24
N GLY A 154 20.74 -0.93 9.90
CA GLY A 154 20.58 -0.13 8.69
C GLY A 154 21.49 1.10 8.68
N SER A 155 21.68 1.75 9.82
CA SER A 155 22.55 2.93 9.92
C SER A 155 24.00 2.57 9.66
N ALA A 156 24.50 1.50 10.28
CA ALA A 156 25.86 1.00 10.04
C ALA A 156 26.10 0.63 8.57
N LEU A 157 25.09 0.03 7.90
CA LEU A 157 25.22 -0.40 6.51
C LEU A 157 25.11 0.73 5.49
N PHE A 158 24.30 1.76 5.75
CA PHE A 158 23.88 2.71 4.72
C PHE A 158 24.26 4.16 4.98
N ASN A 159 24.48 4.55 6.24
CA ASN A 159 24.85 5.90 6.61
C ASN A 159 26.38 5.98 6.82
N GLY A 160 27.15 5.70 5.78
CA GLY A 160 28.62 5.82 5.83
C GLY A 160 29.10 7.27 6.03
N ASP A 161 30.39 7.45 6.27
CA ASP A 161 31.00 8.74 6.66
C ASP A 161 30.72 9.89 5.69
N VAL A 162 30.63 9.60 4.39
CA VAL A 162 30.29 10.58 3.35
C VAL A 162 28.91 11.20 3.55
N ILE A 163 27.93 10.43 4.04
CA ILE A 163 26.58 10.95 4.33
C ILE A 163 26.61 11.79 5.61
N LYS A 164 27.35 11.34 6.64
CA LYS A 164 27.52 12.05 7.91
C LYS A 164 28.19 13.40 7.72
N GLN A 165 29.19 13.49 6.84
CA GLN A 165 29.95 14.72 6.59
C GLN A 165 29.24 15.70 5.64
N ASN A 166 28.54 15.21 4.61
CA ASN A 166 27.94 16.06 3.57
C ASN A 166 26.48 16.49 3.84
N LYS A 167 25.95 16.30 5.06
CA LYS A 167 24.57 16.66 5.43
C LYS A 167 23.50 16.15 4.44
N ARG A 168 23.73 15.03 3.77
CA ARG A 168 22.74 14.40 2.89
C ARG A 168 21.65 13.76 3.76
N VAL A 169 20.43 13.65 3.22
CA VAL A 169 19.34 12.94 3.90
C VAL A 169 19.80 11.51 4.20
N ALA A 170 19.78 11.14 5.48
CA ALA A 170 20.17 9.81 5.91
C ALA A 170 19.27 8.75 5.26
N ALA A 171 19.86 7.62 4.87
CA ALA A 171 19.11 6.50 4.31
C ALA A 171 18.18 5.89 5.37
N VAL A 172 18.57 5.98 6.65
CA VAL A 172 17.78 5.50 7.79
C VAL A 172 17.21 6.68 8.56
N ASN A 173 15.89 6.68 8.72
CA ASN A 173 15.17 7.56 9.64
C ASN A 173 14.68 6.72 10.81
N TYR A 174 15.05 7.09 12.03
CA TYR A 174 14.61 6.46 13.27
C TYR A 174 14.00 7.51 14.17
N TRP A 175 12.90 7.18 14.82
CA TRP A 175 12.34 8.02 15.87
C TRP A 175 11.57 7.18 16.88
N GLU A 176 11.38 7.77 18.05
CA GLU A 176 10.56 7.22 19.12
C GLU A 176 9.43 8.21 19.43
N SER A 177 8.22 7.69 19.63
CA SER A 177 7.06 8.47 20.07
C SER A 177 6.19 7.63 20.97
N ASP A 178 5.81 8.16 22.13
CA ASP A 178 4.90 7.51 23.08
C ASP A 178 5.33 6.07 23.43
N GLY A 179 6.63 5.86 23.62
CA GLY A 179 7.24 4.56 23.90
C GLY A 179 7.28 3.59 22.72
N ASN A 180 6.92 4.03 21.51
CA ASN A 180 6.99 3.21 20.29
C ASN A 180 8.15 3.64 19.40
N SER A 181 8.94 2.67 18.98
CA SER A 181 10.01 2.84 18.00
C SER A 181 9.45 2.73 16.58
N TYR A 182 9.98 3.55 15.69
CA TYR A 182 9.74 3.48 14.27
C TYR A 182 11.06 3.62 13.52
N THR A 183 11.23 2.85 12.44
CA THR A 183 12.30 3.10 11.48
C THR A 183 11.83 2.98 10.05
N LYS A 184 12.38 3.83 9.17
CA LYS A 184 12.25 3.71 7.71
C LYS A 184 13.63 3.79 7.07
N ILE A 185 13.96 2.77 6.28
CA ILE A 185 15.19 2.64 5.51
C ILE A 185 14.84 2.85 4.03
N ARG A 186 15.43 3.88 3.42
CA ARG A 186 15.29 4.23 2.00
C ARG A 186 16.63 4.02 1.31
N LYS A 187 16.78 2.90 0.61
CA LYS A 187 18.00 2.60 -0.14
C LYS A 187 17.65 2.34 -1.60
N GLY A 188 18.00 3.31 -2.45
CA GLY A 188 17.70 3.26 -3.88
C GLY A 188 16.24 3.59 -4.22
N ASN A 189 15.84 3.27 -5.44
CA ASN A 189 14.52 3.61 -5.98
C ASN A 189 13.56 2.42 -6.08
N LYS A 190 13.97 1.20 -5.70
CA LYS A 190 13.20 -0.05 -5.86
C LYS A 190 12.38 -0.42 -4.64
N THR A 191 12.99 -0.33 -3.45
CA THR A 191 12.39 -0.85 -2.22
C THR A 191 12.64 0.10 -1.06
N ASP A 192 11.64 0.29 -0.20
CA ASP A 192 11.83 0.86 1.15
C ASP A 192 11.50 -0.21 2.20
N LEU A 193 12.23 -0.19 3.32
CA LEU A 193 11.90 -1.01 4.48
C LEU A 193 11.35 -0.13 5.59
N ILE A 194 10.28 -0.56 6.25
CA ILE A 194 9.70 0.12 7.40
C ILE A 194 9.54 -0.89 8.53
N ALA A 195 9.90 -0.52 9.75
CA ALA A 195 9.60 -1.32 10.92
C ALA A 195 8.98 -0.49 12.05
N TYR A 196 7.87 -0.97 12.61
CA TYR A 196 7.18 -0.32 13.71
C TYR A 196 6.29 -1.29 14.49
N VAL A 197 5.80 -0.83 15.65
CA VAL A 197 4.75 -1.53 16.40
C VAL A 197 3.42 -0.80 16.23
N LYS A 198 2.34 -1.54 16.03
CA LYS A 198 0.98 -0.98 16.06
C LYS A 198 0.40 -1.15 17.47
N SER A 199 0.62 -0.17 18.33
CA SER A 199 0.23 -0.19 19.75
C SER A 199 -1.13 0.46 20.04
N GLY A 200 -1.68 1.19 19.08
CA GLY A 200 -2.97 1.88 19.21
C GLY A 200 -3.46 2.47 17.89
N LYS A 201 -4.51 3.28 17.97
CA LYS A 201 -5.05 4.02 16.81
C LYS A 201 -4.06 5.10 16.38
N THR A 202 -3.64 5.06 15.13
CA THR A 202 -2.79 6.10 14.55
C THR A 202 -3.58 7.40 14.41
N LYS A 203 -3.00 8.54 14.83
CA LYS A 203 -3.60 9.86 14.66
C LYS A 203 -3.85 10.11 13.16
N LYS A 204 -5.09 10.48 12.80
CA LYS A 204 -5.57 10.61 11.39
C LYS A 204 -5.64 9.30 10.58
N GLY A 205 -5.33 8.16 11.18
CA GLY A 205 -5.49 6.85 10.55
C GLY A 205 -6.94 6.36 10.61
N PHE A 206 -7.38 5.72 9.53
CA PHE A 206 -8.69 5.08 9.49
C PHE A 206 -8.70 3.85 10.42
N CYS A 207 -9.64 3.81 11.36
CA CYS A 207 -9.85 2.69 12.28
C CYS A 207 -11.25 2.80 12.89
N GLU A 208 -12.15 1.95 12.41
CA GLU A 208 -13.53 1.83 12.88
C GLU A 208 -13.73 0.44 13.49
N LEU A 209 -13.14 0.26 14.67
CA LEU A 209 -13.31 -0.93 15.48
C LEU A 209 -14.13 -0.58 16.73
N PRO A 210 -15.02 -1.47 17.20
CA PRO A 210 -15.58 -1.38 18.54
C PRO A 210 -14.46 -1.31 19.60
N ASN A 211 -14.67 -0.57 20.69
CA ASN A 211 -13.62 -0.31 21.69
C ASN A 211 -13.08 -1.60 22.33
N ASP A 212 -13.97 -2.51 22.72
CA ASP A 212 -13.66 -3.81 23.32
C ASP A 212 -12.85 -4.72 22.37
N VAL A 213 -13.17 -4.67 21.08
CA VAL A 213 -12.42 -5.37 20.03
C VAL A 213 -11.06 -4.71 19.81
N ALA A 214 -11.01 -3.38 19.77
CA ALA A 214 -9.79 -2.62 19.56
C ALA A 214 -8.75 -2.91 20.64
N GLU A 215 -9.14 -2.91 21.92
CA GLU A 215 -8.25 -3.24 23.03
C GLU A 215 -7.61 -4.63 22.89
N GLN A 216 -8.43 -5.64 22.58
CA GLN A 216 -7.95 -7.01 22.40
C GLN A 216 -7.01 -7.14 21.20
N ILE A 217 -7.33 -6.46 20.10
CA ILE A 217 -6.50 -6.42 18.91
C ILE A 217 -5.17 -5.73 19.19
N PHE A 218 -5.16 -4.56 19.86
CA PHE A 218 -3.94 -3.84 20.20
C PHE A 218 -3.06 -4.61 21.18
N ALA A 219 -3.67 -5.39 22.09
CA ALA A 219 -2.94 -6.30 22.96
C ALA A 219 -2.19 -7.40 22.19
N ILE A 220 -2.63 -7.75 20.98
CA ILE A 220 -1.97 -8.70 20.07
C ILE A 220 -0.94 -7.97 19.21
N THR A 221 -1.31 -6.88 18.54
CA THR A 221 -0.45 -6.20 17.56
C THR A 221 0.77 -5.57 18.21
N LYS A 222 0.68 -5.15 19.49
CA LYS A 222 1.83 -4.60 20.23
C LYS A 222 2.99 -5.59 20.40
N LYS A 223 2.72 -6.89 20.27
CA LYS A 223 3.71 -7.98 20.44
C LYS A 223 4.45 -8.32 19.13
N HIS A 224 4.12 -7.64 18.03
CA HIS A 224 4.68 -7.91 16.72
C HIS A 224 5.50 -6.72 16.23
N VAL A 225 6.69 -7.01 15.71
CA VAL A 225 7.36 -6.08 14.78
C VAL A 225 6.63 -6.18 13.46
N ARG A 226 6.03 -5.09 13.01
CA ARG A 226 5.52 -4.97 11.64
C ARG A 226 6.70 -4.59 10.77
N PHE A 227 7.21 -5.55 10.01
CA PHE A 227 8.25 -5.32 9.03
C PHE A 227 7.59 -5.19 7.66
N GLU A 228 7.57 -3.99 7.10
CA GLU A 228 6.95 -3.69 5.82
C GLU A 228 8.01 -3.46 4.75
N VAL A 229 7.83 -4.13 3.61
CA VAL A 229 8.67 -4.03 2.43
C VAL A 229 7.86 -3.37 1.33
N GLN A 230 8.13 -2.09 1.09
CA GLN A 230 7.44 -1.30 0.05
C GLN A 230 8.11 -1.53 -1.29
N LEU A 231 7.47 -2.29 -2.17
CA LEU A 231 7.92 -2.54 -3.54
C LEU A 231 7.39 -1.44 -4.46
N LYS A 232 8.29 -0.74 -5.15
CA LYS A 232 7.97 0.36 -6.08
C LYS A 232 7.91 -0.15 -7.52
N LYS A 233 7.37 0.65 -8.43
CA LYS A 233 7.24 0.33 -9.87
C LYS A 233 8.54 -0.19 -10.48
N SER A 234 9.66 0.46 -10.14
CA SER A 234 11.01 0.11 -10.60
C SER A 234 11.47 -1.29 -10.15
N TRP A 235 11.01 -1.78 -8.99
CA TRP A 235 11.26 -3.15 -8.55
C TRP A 235 10.56 -4.13 -9.48
N PHE A 236 9.26 -3.90 -9.74
CA PHE A 236 8.49 -4.73 -10.67
C PHE A 236 9.06 -4.73 -12.09
N THR A 237 9.43 -3.56 -12.63
CA THR A 237 10.09 -3.46 -13.95
C THR A 237 11.37 -4.30 -14.00
N THR A 238 12.17 -4.29 -12.93
CA THR A 238 13.40 -5.12 -12.87
C THR A 238 13.06 -6.60 -12.78
N ALA A 239 12.13 -6.97 -11.89
CA ALA A 239 11.73 -8.36 -11.68
C ALA A 239 11.17 -8.98 -12.97
N ASP A 240 10.29 -8.26 -13.66
CA ASP A 240 9.72 -8.67 -14.94
C ASP A 240 10.78 -8.86 -16.04
N ALA A 241 11.77 -7.96 -16.12
CA ALA A 241 12.85 -8.06 -17.11
C ALA A 241 13.73 -9.31 -16.89
N ASN A 242 13.91 -9.73 -15.64
CA ASN A 242 14.72 -10.90 -15.29
C ASN A 242 13.98 -12.24 -15.46
N PHE A 243 12.64 -12.23 -15.54
CA PHE A 243 11.81 -13.45 -15.50
C PHE A 243 11.47 -14.03 -16.88
N GLY A 244 11.82 -13.34 -17.98
CA GLY A 244 11.49 -13.71 -19.36
C GLY A 244 12.56 -14.52 -20.12
N ALA A 245 13.56 -15.09 -19.46
CA ALA A 245 14.72 -15.71 -20.11
C ALA A 245 14.69 -17.25 -20.24
N ALA A 246 13.57 -17.91 -19.90
CA ALA A 246 13.42 -19.36 -20.09
C ALA A 246 12.59 -19.65 -21.35
N GLU A 247 13.24 -20.12 -22.42
CA GLU A 247 12.57 -20.58 -23.65
C GLU A 247 11.65 -21.79 -23.37
N GLY A 248 10.41 -21.75 -23.86
CA GLY A 248 9.59 -22.96 -24.08
C GLY A 248 8.43 -23.23 -23.12
N SER A 249 8.10 -22.37 -22.16
CA SER A 249 6.88 -22.51 -21.34
C SER A 249 5.86 -21.41 -21.62
N ASP A 250 4.56 -21.73 -21.45
CA ASP A 250 3.41 -20.81 -21.45
C ASP A 250 3.74 -19.43 -20.84
N PRO A 251 3.13 -18.34 -21.34
CA PRO A 251 3.63 -16.96 -21.19
C PRO A 251 4.08 -16.67 -19.76
N PRO A 252 5.32 -16.16 -19.56
CA PRO A 252 5.89 -16.02 -18.23
C PRO A 252 5.02 -15.10 -17.38
N THR A 253 4.61 -15.62 -16.22
CA THR A 253 3.91 -14.89 -15.17
C THR A 253 4.74 -13.68 -14.76
N SER A 254 4.31 -12.48 -15.17
CA SER A 254 4.94 -11.21 -14.79
C SER A 254 4.68 -10.91 -13.30
N TRP A 255 5.70 -10.52 -12.56
CA TRP A 255 5.60 -10.08 -11.17
C TRP A 255 4.67 -8.88 -10.99
N SER A 256 4.54 -8.03 -12.01
CA SER A 256 3.58 -6.94 -12.01
C SER A 256 2.14 -7.38 -12.32
N SER A 257 1.91 -8.61 -12.77
CA SER A 257 0.56 -9.16 -12.94
C SER A 257 0.02 -9.69 -11.61
N PRO A 258 -1.20 -9.28 -11.19
CA PRO A 258 -1.87 -9.87 -10.02
C PRO A 258 -2.04 -11.39 -10.09
N LEU A 259 -2.14 -11.95 -11.31
CA LEU A 259 -2.37 -13.39 -11.51
C LEU A 259 -1.18 -14.25 -11.05
N SER A 260 0.04 -13.70 -11.10
CA SER A 260 1.27 -14.37 -10.66
C SER A 260 1.30 -14.60 -9.15
N TRP A 261 0.57 -13.78 -8.39
CA TRP A 261 0.51 -13.84 -6.93
C TRP A 261 -0.57 -14.81 -6.40
N LYS A 262 -1.16 -15.63 -7.26
CA LYS A 262 -2.26 -16.52 -6.90
C LYS A 262 -1.74 -17.85 -6.32
N GLY A 263 -2.34 -18.30 -5.22
CA GLY A 263 -2.10 -19.63 -4.66
C GLY A 263 -0.67 -19.83 -4.16
N LYS A 264 -0.11 -21.02 -4.37
CA LYS A 264 1.23 -21.40 -3.90
C LYS A 264 2.35 -20.58 -4.55
N ALA A 265 2.18 -20.17 -5.81
CA ALA A 265 3.16 -19.33 -6.50
C ALA A 265 3.33 -17.98 -5.77
N GLY A 266 2.21 -17.33 -5.42
CA GLY A 266 2.24 -16.11 -4.61
C GLY A 266 2.88 -16.30 -3.24
N GLU A 267 2.67 -17.45 -2.58
CA GLU A 267 3.33 -17.76 -1.30
C GLU A 267 4.85 -17.75 -1.40
N ALA A 268 5.41 -18.34 -2.46
CA ALA A 268 6.85 -18.34 -2.73
C ALA A 268 7.38 -16.92 -3.00
N MET A 269 6.62 -16.09 -3.74
CA MET A 269 7.00 -14.70 -4.01
C MET A 269 7.10 -13.86 -2.73
N TYR A 270 6.21 -14.06 -1.74
CA TYR A 270 6.33 -13.35 -0.46
C TYR A 270 7.57 -13.74 0.33
N ALA A 271 7.96 -15.02 0.30
CA ALA A 271 9.19 -15.47 0.94
C ALA A 271 10.41 -14.85 0.23
N GLN A 272 10.44 -14.88 -1.11
CA GLN A 272 11.51 -14.27 -1.89
C GLN A 272 11.67 -12.78 -1.61
N VAL A 273 10.57 -12.00 -1.57
CA VAL A 273 10.66 -10.57 -1.25
C VAL A 273 11.17 -10.33 0.18
N PHE A 274 10.78 -11.18 1.13
CA PHE A 274 11.31 -11.10 2.48
C PHE A 274 12.81 -11.39 2.53
N ASP A 275 13.27 -12.40 1.78
CA ASP A 275 14.69 -12.74 1.68
C ASP A 275 15.49 -11.64 0.97
N GLU A 276 14.98 -11.01 -0.08
CA GLU A 276 15.60 -9.82 -0.69
C GLU A 276 15.73 -8.67 0.32
N ALA A 277 14.74 -8.47 1.20
CA ALA A 277 14.84 -7.49 2.27
C ALA A 277 15.90 -7.87 3.32
N ARG A 278 16.04 -9.17 3.64
CA ARG A 278 17.13 -9.67 4.50
C ARG A 278 18.51 -9.49 3.84
N GLU A 279 18.61 -9.71 2.54
CA GLU A 279 19.83 -9.48 1.74
C GLU A 279 20.21 -8.01 1.68
N LEU A 280 19.22 -7.11 1.53
CA LEU A 280 19.46 -5.67 1.63
C LEU A 280 20.09 -5.31 2.99
N LEU A 281 19.58 -5.90 4.07
CA LEU A 281 20.17 -5.81 5.41
C LEU A 281 21.42 -6.68 5.61
N ARG A 282 21.92 -7.35 4.56
CA ARG A 282 23.11 -8.21 4.55
C ARG A 282 23.10 -9.26 5.67
N LEU A 283 21.92 -9.80 5.99
CA LEU A 283 21.75 -10.78 7.07
C LEU A 283 22.28 -12.17 6.72
N ASN A 284 22.57 -12.41 5.44
CA ASN A 284 23.21 -13.62 4.97
C ASN A 284 24.75 -13.53 5.01
N GLU A 285 25.30 -12.34 5.29
CA GLU A 285 26.74 -12.13 5.45
C GLU A 285 27.17 -12.32 6.91
N LYS A 286 28.30 -13.01 7.11
CA LYS A 286 28.91 -13.21 8.43
C LYS A 286 29.94 -12.11 8.67
N PHE A 287 29.54 -11.06 9.37
CA PHE A 287 30.47 -10.03 9.82
C PHE A 287 31.19 -10.46 11.10
N ASN A 288 32.49 -10.22 11.16
CA ASN A 288 33.26 -10.40 12.38
C ASN A 288 33.08 -9.20 13.30
N GLN A 289 32.57 -9.44 14.50
CA GLN A 289 32.39 -8.42 15.54
C GLN A 289 33.57 -8.37 16.54
N ARG A 290 34.56 -9.25 16.36
CA ARG A 290 35.79 -9.32 17.16
C ARG A 290 36.99 -9.19 16.25
N ARG A 291 38.06 -8.59 16.76
CA ARG A 291 39.33 -8.55 16.05
C ARG A 291 39.81 -9.98 15.83
N HIS A 292 40.45 -10.21 14.68
CA HIS A 292 41.09 -11.50 14.45
C HIS A 292 42.25 -11.67 15.41
N ARG A 293 42.50 -12.92 15.80
CA ARG A 293 43.67 -13.30 16.59
C ARG A 293 44.93 -13.23 15.74
N SER A 294 46.09 -13.09 16.39
CA SER A 294 47.39 -12.95 15.73
C SER A 294 47.71 -14.11 14.78
N ASP A 295 47.40 -15.35 15.18
CA ASP A 295 47.58 -16.56 14.37
C ASP A 295 46.83 -16.47 13.02
N PHE A 296 45.61 -15.95 13.02
CA PHE A 296 44.86 -15.74 11.78
C PHE A 296 45.47 -14.60 10.95
N MET A 297 45.85 -13.49 11.58
CA MET A 297 46.43 -12.31 10.92
C MET A 297 47.73 -12.66 10.19
N GLU A 298 48.53 -13.58 10.73
CA GLU A 298 49.76 -14.12 10.11
C GLU A 298 49.49 -14.86 8.79
N THR A 299 48.30 -15.46 8.62
CA THR A 299 47.92 -16.13 7.35
C THR A 299 47.54 -15.16 6.22
N LEU A 300 47.30 -13.89 6.55
CA LEU A 300 46.92 -12.86 5.59
C LEU A 300 48.16 -12.30 4.89
N SER A 301 47.97 -11.77 3.68
CA SER A 301 49.01 -10.98 3.02
C SER A 301 49.35 -9.74 3.85
N ASP A 302 50.59 -9.26 3.75
CA ASP A 302 51.06 -8.09 4.51
C ASP A 302 50.16 -6.86 4.31
N GLU A 303 49.66 -6.68 3.09
CA GLU A 303 48.72 -5.60 2.78
C GLU A 303 47.38 -5.76 3.50
N HIS A 304 46.77 -6.95 3.45
CA HIS A 304 45.50 -7.17 4.13
C HIS A 304 45.64 -7.01 5.64
N ARG A 305 46.75 -7.51 6.20
CA ARG A 305 47.07 -7.38 7.63
C ARG A 305 47.22 -5.92 8.02
N ASN A 306 48.05 -5.16 7.31
CA ASN A 306 48.30 -3.74 7.58
C ASN A 306 47.01 -2.90 7.48
N ILE A 307 46.18 -3.16 6.45
CA ILE A 307 44.88 -2.49 6.30
C ILE A 307 43.96 -2.79 7.49
N LEU A 308 43.86 -4.05 7.91
CA LEU A 308 43.00 -4.44 9.03
C LEU A 308 43.48 -3.85 10.36
N GLU A 309 44.78 -3.81 10.62
CA GLU A 309 45.35 -3.21 11.83
C GLU A 309 45.00 -1.71 11.94
N HIS A 310 45.15 -0.95 10.84
CA HIS A 310 44.74 0.45 10.77
C HIS A 310 43.23 0.61 10.92
N HIS A 311 42.45 -0.24 10.24
CA HIS A 311 41.01 -0.21 10.34
C HIS A 311 40.51 -0.46 11.77
N TYR A 312 41.12 -1.39 12.50
CA TYR A 312 40.74 -1.74 13.88
C TYR A 312 41.01 -0.64 14.90
N VAL A 313 41.90 0.30 14.60
CA VAL A 313 42.14 1.48 15.44
C VAL A 313 41.31 2.70 15.00
N GLY A 314 40.45 2.54 13.98
CA GLY A 314 39.49 3.56 13.55
C GLY A 314 39.93 4.40 12.35
N THR A 315 40.96 4.00 11.60
CA THR A 315 41.38 4.72 10.39
C THR A 315 40.25 4.70 9.33
N PRO A 316 39.83 5.87 8.80
CA PRO A 316 38.80 5.95 7.76
C PRO A 316 39.21 5.26 6.46
N PHE A 317 38.25 4.77 5.67
CA PHE A 317 38.51 4.02 4.43
C PHE A 317 39.50 4.70 3.47
N ASN A 318 39.37 6.02 3.31
CA ASN A 318 40.18 6.79 2.36
C ASN A 318 41.66 6.87 2.77
N ASP A 319 41.94 6.72 4.07
CA ASP A 319 43.28 6.85 4.67
C ASP A 319 43.91 5.47 4.96
N LEU A 320 43.23 4.38 4.61
CA LEU A 320 43.76 3.03 4.79
C LEU A 320 44.97 2.80 3.85
N PRO A 321 45.99 2.05 4.30
CA PRO A 321 47.25 1.88 3.59
C PRO A 321 47.14 0.89 2.41
N PHE A 322 46.32 1.21 1.42
CA PHE A 322 46.28 0.48 0.15
C PHE A 322 47.57 0.69 -0.63
N LYS A 323 48.06 -0.33 -1.35
CA LYS A 323 49.24 -0.18 -2.22
C LYS A 323 49.00 0.69 -3.44
N SER A 324 47.74 0.95 -3.80
CA SER A 324 47.36 1.74 -4.97
C SER A 324 46.14 2.60 -4.66
N GLU A 325 46.16 3.81 -5.25
CA GLU A 325 45.04 4.75 -5.28
C GLU A 325 43.96 4.36 -6.31
N ASP A 326 44.22 3.39 -7.20
CA ASP A 326 43.24 2.97 -8.21
C ASP A 326 41.94 2.46 -7.54
N PRO A 327 40.77 3.06 -7.85
CA PRO A 327 39.50 2.66 -7.27
C PRO A 327 39.13 1.20 -7.53
N LYS A 328 39.51 0.64 -8.69
CA LYS A 328 39.22 -0.77 -9.02
C LYS A 328 40.06 -1.70 -8.15
N TYR A 329 41.35 -1.40 -7.99
CA TYR A 329 42.23 -2.09 -7.07
C TYR A 329 41.71 -2.07 -5.63
N ARG A 330 41.42 -0.87 -5.09
CA ARG A 330 40.88 -0.71 -3.73
C ARG A 330 39.60 -1.52 -3.53
N SER A 331 38.69 -1.50 -4.50
CA SER A 331 37.45 -2.28 -4.47
C SER A 331 37.70 -3.80 -4.46
N LYS A 332 38.70 -4.28 -5.21
CA LYS A 332 39.10 -5.70 -5.23
C LYS A 332 39.67 -6.14 -3.89
N VAL A 333 40.61 -5.38 -3.34
CA VAL A 333 41.23 -5.67 -2.02
C VAL A 333 40.16 -5.65 -0.92
N LYS A 334 39.30 -4.62 -0.92
CA LYS A 334 38.16 -4.53 -0.01
C LYS A 334 37.29 -5.78 -0.05
N ARG A 335 36.89 -6.22 -1.25
CA ARG A 335 36.05 -7.42 -1.41
C ARG A 335 36.76 -8.68 -0.92
N ALA A 336 38.06 -8.80 -1.16
CA ALA A 336 38.85 -9.93 -0.66
C ALA A 336 38.90 -9.97 0.88
N ILE A 337 39.12 -8.82 1.52
CA ILE A 337 39.08 -8.68 2.99
C ILE A 337 37.68 -8.99 3.53
N GLN A 338 36.63 -8.47 2.90
CA GLN A 338 35.25 -8.75 3.32
C GLN A 338 34.91 -10.24 3.26
N ILE A 339 35.26 -10.93 2.17
CA ILE A 339 34.96 -12.36 2.00
C ILE A 339 35.81 -13.21 2.97
N ARG A 340 37.11 -12.94 3.08
CA ARG A 340 38.03 -13.78 3.86
C ARG A 340 37.94 -13.50 5.37
N CYS A 341 37.69 -12.25 5.75
CA CYS A 341 37.81 -11.77 7.11
C CYS A 341 36.47 -11.30 7.70
N GLY A 342 35.39 -11.21 6.92
CA GLY A 342 34.11 -10.69 7.40
C GLY A 342 34.16 -9.24 7.86
N VAL A 343 35.05 -8.42 7.29
CA VAL A 343 35.23 -7.00 7.65
C VAL A 343 34.89 -6.12 6.44
N ASP A 344 33.95 -5.20 6.60
CA ASP A 344 33.61 -4.20 5.59
C ASP A 344 34.28 -2.87 5.90
N LEU A 345 35.33 -2.57 5.13
CA LEU A 345 36.15 -1.38 5.34
C LEU A 345 35.41 -0.04 5.12
N TYR A 346 34.19 -0.03 4.55
CA TYR A 346 33.39 1.21 4.46
C TYR A 346 32.61 1.53 5.73
N MET A 347 32.46 0.57 6.63
CA MET A 347 31.85 0.75 7.94
C MET A 347 32.97 0.92 8.96
N THR A 348 32.84 1.80 9.95
CA THR A 348 33.88 1.87 10.98
C THR A 348 33.94 0.58 11.78
N TRP A 349 35.11 0.24 12.34
CA TRP A 349 35.24 -0.96 13.16
C TRP A 349 34.27 -0.95 14.34
N GLU A 350 34.14 0.19 15.04
CA GLU A 350 33.20 0.37 16.15
C GLU A 350 31.74 0.08 15.74
N GLU A 351 31.30 0.59 14.58
CA GLU A 351 29.96 0.32 14.06
C GLU A 351 29.76 -1.16 13.74
N GLN A 352 30.77 -1.82 13.14
CA GLN A 352 30.67 -3.24 12.83
C GLN A 352 30.62 -4.11 14.09
N GLN A 353 31.38 -3.75 15.13
CA GLN A 353 31.35 -4.44 16.42
C GLN A 353 29.98 -4.33 17.10
N ALA A 354 29.37 -3.15 17.04
CA ALA A 354 28.07 -2.87 17.67
C ALA A 354 26.87 -3.33 16.82
N MET A 355 27.08 -3.72 15.56
CA MET A 355 26.01 -4.03 14.62
C MET A 355 25.20 -5.27 15.05
N PRO A 356 23.87 -5.16 15.25
CA PRO A 356 23.02 -6.30 15.59
C PRO A 356 22.99 -7.37 14.49
N THR A 357 22.95 -8.66 14.86
CA THR A 357 22.87 -9.79 13.90
C THR A 357 21.47 -10.01 13.33
N LEU A 358 20.43 -9.62 14.07
CA LEU A 358 19.02 -9.81 13.74
C LEU A 358 18.64 -11.27 13.43
N ASP A 359 19.21 -12.25 14.14
CA ASP A 359 18.92 -13.68 13.95
C ASP A 359 17.43 -14.04 14.11
N TRP A 360 16.67 -13.17 14.78
CA TRP A 360 15.24 -13.29 14.98
C TRP A 360 14.39 -12.86 13.77
N LEU A 361 14.95 -12.14 12.79
CA LEU A 361 14.22 -11.59 11.64
C LEU A 361 14.03 -12.64 10.53
N LEU A 362 13.47 -13.80 10.89
CA LEU A 362 13.18 -14.88 9.96
C LEU A 362 11.79 -14.70 9.34
N TYR A 363 11.58 -15.27 8.15
CA TYR A 363 10.29 -15.18 7.45
C TYR A 363 9.18 -15.76 8.34
N PRO A 364 8.20 -14.94 8.81
CA PRO A 364 7.23 -15.40 9.80
C PRO A 364 6.09 -16.23 9.18
N GLY A 365 6.08 -16.41 7.86
CA GLY A 365 4.97 -17.01 7.13
C GLY A 365 3.71 -16.13 7.14
N MET A 366 2.58 -16.75 6.80
CA MET A 366 1.28 -16.10 6.86
C MET A 366 0.76 -16.00 8.28
N PHE A 367 0.29 -14.82 8.66
CA PHE A 367 -0.37 -14.63 9.94
C PHE A 367 -1.60 -15.53 10.09
N LYS A 368 -1.76 -16.07 11.30
CA LYS A 368 -2.89 -16.90 11.69
C LYS A 368 -3.35 -16.46 13.08
N LEU A 369 -4.66 -16.28 13.24
CA LEU A 369 -5.26 -16.13 14.56
C LEU A 369 -5.12 -17.43 15.35
N LYS A 370 -4.93 -17.32 16.67
CA LYS A 370 -5.05 -18.46 17.56
C LYS A 370 -6.51 -18.90 17.64
N LYS A 371 -6.75 -20.17 17.96
CA LYS A 371 -8.11 -20.69 18.18
C LYS A 371 -8.89 -19.88 19.23
N SER A 372 -8.20 -19.41 20.28
CA SER A 372 -8.78 -18.56 21.33
C SER A 372 -9.09 -17.13 20.90
N GLN A 373 -8.73 -16.72 19.68
CA GLN A 373 -8.91 -15.38 19.13
C GLN A 373 -9.89 -15.39 17.94
N LYS A 374 -10.64 -16.47 17.76
CA LYS A 374 -11.52 -16.66 16.59
C LYS A 374 -12.60 -15.58 16.49
N HIS A 375 -13.08 -15.05 17.61
CA HIS A 375 -14.05 -13.95 17.63
C HIS A 375 -13.52 -12.66 17.01
N LEU A 376 -12.19 -12.49 16.87
CA LEU A 376 -11.56 -11.35 16.21
C LEU A 376 -11.46 -11.51 14.68
N GLU A 377 -11.82 -12.69 14.13
CA GLU A 377 -11.74 -13.00 12.70
C GLU A 377 -12.44 -11.95 11.79
N PRO A 378 -13.64 -11.44 12.10
CA PRO A 378 -14.30 -10.42 11.27
C PRO A 378 -13.50 -9.12 11.10
N TYR A 379 -12.57 -8.85 12.02
CA TYR A 379 -11.76 -7.62 12.08
C TYR A 379 -10.30 -7.85 11.64
N ALA A 380 -9.98 -9.06 11.18
CA ALA A 380 -8.66 -9.43 10.71
C ALA A 380 -8.67 -9.67 9.20
N PHE A 381 -7.66 -9.15 8.50
CA PHE A 381 -7.48 -9.37 7.07
C PHE A 381 -6.83 -10.73 6.81
N ILE A 382 -7.63 -11.79 6.98
CA ILE A 382 -7.23 -13.19 6.82
C ILE A 382 -8.15 -13.95 5.86
N ARG A 383 -7.70 -15.11 5.36
CA ARG A 383 -8.35 -15.84 4.26
C ARG A 383 -9.87 -16.05 4.45
N PRO A 384 -10.38 -16.47 5.62
CA PRO A 384 -11.82 -16.60 5.83
C PRO A 384 -12.57 -15.28 5.59
N THR A 385 -12.16 -14.20 6.26
CA THR A 385 -12.76 -12.87 6.16
C THR A 385 -12.61 -12.27 4.76
N ILE A 386 -11.45 -12.46 4.12
CA ILE A 386 -11.22 -12.06 2.71
C ILE A 386 -12.25 -12.70 1.80
N LYS A 387 -12.46 -14.03 1.90
CA LYS A 387 -13.44 -14.74 1.07
C LYS A 387 -14.86 -14.23 1.31
N GLN A 388 -15.24 -14.04 2.57
CA GLN A 388 -16.56 -13.52 2.93
C GLN A 388 -16.79 -12.12 2.34
N LYS A 389 -15.83 -11.20 2.51
CA LYS A 389 -15.94 -9.82 2.02
C LYS A 389 -15.89 -9.74 0.49
N LEU A 390 -15.16 -10.63 -0.18
CA LEU A 390 -15.22 -10.75 -1.65
C LEU A 390 -16.60 -11.18 -2.13
N GLN A 391 -17.24 -12.13 -1.45
CA GLN A 391 -18.59 -12.55 -1.80
C GLN A 391 -19.59 -11.40 -1.59
N ALA A 392 -19.47 -10.66 -0.49
CA ALA A 392 -20.28 -9.47 -0.25
C ALA A 392 -20.11 -8.43 -1.38
N MET A 393 -18.87 -8.17 -1.83
CA MET A 393 -18.62 -7.28 -2.96
C MET A 393 -19.25 -7.75 -4.27
N LYS A 394 -19.22 -9.05 -4.56
CA LYS A 394 -19.88 -9.61 -5.76
C LYS A 394 -21.39 -9.37 -5.73
N VAL A 395 -22.03 -9.58 -4.57
CA VAL A 395 -23.46 -9.32 -4.39
C VAL A 395 -23.77 -7.83 -4.58
N LEU A 396 -22.96 -6.95 -4.00
CA LEU A 396 -23.13 -5.50 -4.19
C LEU A 396 -23.03 -5.09 -5.67
N LEU A 397 -22.03 -5.59 -6.39
CA LEU A 397 -21.87 -5.32 -7.83
C LEU A 397 -23.07 -5.83 -8.64
N LEU A 398 -23.55 -7.04 -8.35
CA LEU A 398 -24.72 -7.61 -9.02
C LEU A 398 -25.98 -6.78 -8.78
N ASN A 399 -26.20 -6.33 -7.55
CA ASN A 399 -27.36 -5.51 -7.19
C ASN A 399 -27.34 -4.17 -7.94
N PHE A 400 -26.19 -3.48 -7.99
CA PHE A 400 -26.05 -2.23 -8.75
C PHE A 400 -26.27 -2.44 -10.26
N ALA A 401 -25.68 -3.50 -10.83
CA ALA A 401 -25.88 -3.83 -12.24
C ALA A 401 -27.36 -4.12 -12.57
N THR A 402 -28.07 -4.82 -11.66
CA THR A 402 -29.49 -5.14 -11.83
C THR A 402 -30.36 -3.88 -11.72
N GLN A 403 -30.07 -2.99 -10.78
CA GLN A 403 -30.80 -1.71 -10.62
C GLN A 403 -30.65 -0.82 -11.85
N GLN A 404 -29.46 -0.73 -12.43
CA GLN A 404 -29.23 0.03 -13.67
C GLN A 404 -30.06 -0.52 -14.83
N LYS A 405 -30.16 -1.85 -14.95
CA LYS A 405 -30.98 -2.50 -15.98
C LYS A 405 -32.48 -2.20 -15.81
N LEU A 406 -32.99 -2.32 -14.59
CA LEU A 406 -34.40 -2.03 -14.28
C LEU A 406 -34.77 -0.56 -14.50
N GLY A 407 -33.85 0.37 -14.22
CA GLY A 407 -34.05 1.80 -14.50
C GLY A 407 -34.10 2.12 -16.00
N LEU A 408 -33.29 1.44 -16.80
CA LEU A 408 -33.32 1.55 -18.27
C LEU A 408 -34.61 0.96 -18.86
N ASP A 409 -35.08 -0.18 -18.33
CA ASP A 409 -36.32 -0.81 -18.80
C ASP A 409 -37.55 0.07 -18.46
N GLN A 410 -37.55 0.80 -17.35
CA GLN A 410 -38.64 1.74 -16.97
C GLN A 410 -38.64 3.05 -17.77
N GLU A 411 -37.49 3.58 -18.19
CA GLU A 411 -37.44 4.76 -19.08
C GLU A 411 -37.92 4.40 -20.50
N LEU A 412 -37.61 3.19 -21.00
CA LEU A 412 -38.09 2.71 -22.31
C LEU A 412 -39.62 2.48 -22.36
N ASP A 413 -40.23 2.10 -21.24
CA ASP A 413 -41.69 1.93 -21.15
C ASP A 413 -42.43 3.29 -21.11
N LEU A 414 -41.81 4.35 -20.59
CA LEU A 414 -42.41 5.71 -20.56
C LEU A 414 -42.34 6.41 -21.92
N ASP A 415 -41.31 6.14 -22.73
CA ASP A 415 -41.18 6.67 -24.09
C ASP A 415 -42.14 5.98 -25.09
N HIS A 416 -42.78 4.86 -24.72
CA HIS A 416 -43.79 4.19 -25.53
C HIS A 416 -45.24 4.57 -25.18
N GLU A 417 -45.49 5.25 -24.05
CA GLU A 417 -46.83 5.75 -23.71
C GLU A 417 -47.11 7.17 -24.24
N SER A 418 -46.11 7.92 -24.73
CA SER A 418 -46.31 9.29 -25.25
C SER A 418 -46.77 9.39 -26.71
N ASP A 419 -46.91 8.29 -27.44
CA ASP A 419 -47.30 8.28 -28.87
C ASP A 419 -48.76 7.82 -29.13
N LEU A 420 -49.59 7.72 -28.09
CA LEU A 420 -51.00 7.30 -28.22
C LEU A 420 -52.01 8.25 -27.54
N SER A 421 -51.95 9.56 -27.81
CA SER A 421 -53.14 10.41 -27.66
C SER A 421 -53.05 11.78 -28.35
N GLU A 422 -53.14 11.84 -29.68
CA GLU A 422 -53.63 13.04 -30.36
C GLU A 422 -54.48 12.68 -31.58
N THR A 423 -55.76 12.37 -31.35
CA THR A 423 -56.82 12.65 -32.33
C THR A 423 -58.11 13.08 -31.63
N GLY A 424 -58.34 14.39 -31.63
CA GLY A 424 -59.64 15.03 -31.96
C GLY A 424 -60.74 15.09 -30.89
N GLY A 425 -61.22 16.31 -30.61
CA GLY A 425 -62.61 16.54 -30.17
C GLY A 425 -62.86 17.74 -29.26
N THR A 426 -63.14 18.89 -29.86
CA THR A 426 -63.69 20.13 -29.25
C THR A 426 -65.16 19.99 -28.81
N GLU A 427 -65.55 20.61 -27.67
CA GLU A 427 -66.57 21.70 -27.55
C GLU A 427 -67.26 21.83 -26.16
N HIS A 428 -67.28 23.09 -25.68
CA HIS A 428 -68.30 23.83 -24.91
C HIS A 428 -68.91 23.39 -23.56
N GLY A 429 -68.85 24.30 -22.58
CA GLY A 429 -69.97 24.60 -21.65
C GLY A 429 -69.62 24.86 -20.17
N ALA A 430 -69.53 26.13 -19.76
CA ALA A 430 -69.67 26.59 -18.36
C ALA A 430 -71.19 26.69 -17.98
N PRO A 431 -71.66 27.01 -16.73
CA PRO A 431 -70.97 27.63 -15.57
C PRO A 431 -71.37 27.16 -14.13
N PHE A 432 -70.58 27.61 -13.13
CA PHE A 432 -70.82 27.97 -11.70
C PHE A 432 -72.17 27.70 -10.98
N PRO A 433 -72.23 27.48 -9.64
CA PRO A 433 -71.93 28.54 -8.65
C PRO A 433 -71.32 28.15 -7.27
N LYS A 434 -71.01 29.24 -6.53
CA LYS A 434 -70.45 29.42 -5.17
C LYS A 434 -71.43 29.07 -4.03
N GLU A 435 -70.89 28.81 -2.83
CA GLU A 435 -71.32 29.24 -1.45
C GLU A 435 -70.33 28.57 -0.45
N SER A 436 -69.48 29.24 0.33
CA SER A 436 -69.61 30.14 1.50
C SER A 436 -69.85 29.46 2.87
N ASP A 437 -68.93 29.76 3.79
CA ASP A 437 -69.04 29.99 5.24
C ASP A 437 -69.10 28.84 6.27
N LYS A 438 -68.07 28.82 7.17
CA LYS A 438 -68.09 29.11 8.63
C LYS A 438 -66.87 28.45 9.33
N GLN A 439 -65.95 29.19 9.98
CA GLN A 439 -65.94 29.59 11.42
C GLN A 439 -66.07 28.38 12.36
N GLU A 440 -65.15 28.05 13.29
CA GLU A 440 -64.59 28.79 14.44
C GLU A 440 -63.37 27.99 15.00
N ALA A 441 -62.25 28.63 15.36
CA ALA A 441 -61.85 29.14 16.68
C ALA A 441 -61.24 28.09 17.65
N GLY A 442 -60.08 28.45 18.23
CA GLY A 442 -59.40 27.66 19.26
C GLY A 442 -57.95 28.11 19.52
N GLU A 443 -57.79 29.33 20.03
CA GLU A 443 -56.54 29.84 20.63
C GLU A 443 -56.15 29.07 21.90
N THR A 444 -54.84 28.96 22.17
CA THR A 444 -54.11 29.44 23.37
C THR A 444 -52.72 28.75 23.39
N ALA A 445 -51.62 29.49 23.27
CA ALA A 445 -50.88 30.16 24.36
C ALA A 445 -50.23 29.13 25.30
N ASP A 446 -49.00 29.20 25.80
CA ASP A 446 -47.83 30.10 25.75
C ASP A 446 -46.83 29.38 26.71
N GLY A 447 -45.52 29.63 26.66
CA GLY A 447 -44.67 29.13 27.77
C GLY A 447 -43.21 28.82 27.50
N THR A 448 -42.47 29.88 27.23
CA THR A 448 -41.07 30.19 27.57
C THR A 448 -40.24 29.34 28.55
N SER A 449 -38.93 29.35 28.22
CA SER A 449 -37.74 29.56 29.08
C SER A 449 -36.98 28.36 29.66
N GLY A 450 -35.64 28.47 29.62
CA GLY A 450 -34.74 27.74 30.52
C GLY A 450 -33.35 27.44 29.97
N ASP A 451 -32.49 28.46 29.90
CA ASP A 451 -31.03 28.32 29.98
C ASP A 451 -30.62 27.47 31.19
N LEU A 452 -29.51 26.71 31.09
CA LEU A 452 -28.49 26.61 32.15
C LEU A 452 -27.25 25.82 31.71
N THR A 453 -26.14 26.28 32.26
CA THR A 453 -24.72 26.05 32.00
C THR A 453 -24.09 24.82 32.65
N ALA A 454 -22.95 24.41 32.08
CA ALA A 454 -21.70 23.93 32.71
C ALA A 454 -21.62 22.55 33.43
N GLY A 455 -20.60 21.77 33.01
CA GLY A 455 -19.53 21.34 33.93
C GLY A 455 -19.45 19.85 34.34
N MET A 456 -18.66 19.05 33.61
CA MET A 456 -17.49 18.28 34.11
C MET A 456 -16.75 17.60 32.96
#